data_AF-A0A507WEL1-F1
#
_entry.id   AF-A0A507WEL1-F1
#
_cell.length_a   1.000
_cell.length_b   1.000
_cell.length_c   1.000
_cell.angle_alpha   90.00
_cell.angle_beta   90.00
_cell.angle_gamma   90.00
#
_symmetry.space_group_name_H-M   'P 1'
#
loop_
_entity.id
_entity.type
_entity.pdbx_description
1 polymer ?
#
loop_
_entity_poly.entity_id
_entity_poly.type
_entity_poly.pdbx_seq_one_letter_code
_entity_poly.pdbx_strand_id
1 'polypeptide(L)'
;MNRHDIYVWDTAQHGTPTSLEQAIDLALALEQKTEPINNKLVTFAQQVQSHLQHADAKIKYFYKDFIEEVQANDKAALIVELPEYGWQPVLRWMVDAAMGLGLAVYDHEMVLAFMPPDVVLPAKRAKEWQQLKKDIDSPRFPQTIPQFRAWFGSMFEEILAEHGFNNKGIFRKDVMLEFVRYTTDVTAGTQFIDIEYQSRYLGEFNISIMFGMSCSLVDTIYKQFQFTDNNRHTFKMEFVHGVLGLGPSKSVLQNRHQVDDMLDQIDTHLLALLDMAVDIKGINQLMNCSLDVRITRRMQGLFYRQCLIVARLANNPNFENLIVSLQPTAEHLAANPALVTEWPKLVKYLREEVKPLV
;
A
#
# COMPACT_ATOMS: atom_id res chain seq x y z
N MET A 1 -14.46 10.86 -16.33
CA MET A 1 -13.51 11.51 -15.42
C MET A 1 -14.25 12.70 -14.85
N ASN A 2 -14.28 12.83 -13.52
CA ASN A 2 -14.97 13.94 -12.85
C ASN A 2 -13.96 15.07 -12.69
N ARG A 3 -14.32 16.27 -13.16
CA ARG A 3 -13.60 17.52 -12.88
C ARG A 3 -13.74 17.82 -11.38
N HIS A 4 -12.73 18.41 -10.74
CA HIS A 4 -12.79 18.85 -9.34
C HIS A 4 -12.70 20.37 -9.31
N ASP A 5 -13.80 21.05 -8.98
CA ASP A 5 -13.90 22.51 -9.07
C ASP A 5 -14.16 23.15 -7.70
N ILE A 6 -13.54 24.31 -7.52
CA ILE A 6 -13.91 25.24 -6.46
C ILE A 6 -14.47 26.54 -7.03
N TYR A 7 -15.42 27.12 -6.30
CA TYR A 7 -16.06 28.39 -6.60
C TYR A 7 -15.61 29.43 -5.57
N VAL A 8 -15.09 30.56 -6.02
CA VAL A 8 -14.51 31.61 -5.17
C VAL A 8 -15.23 32.93 -5.40
N TRP A 9 -15.70 33.60 -4.35
CA TRP A 9 -16.37 34.91 -4.48
C TRP A 9 -16.11 35.86 -3.30
N ASP A 10 -16.38 37.15 -3.51
CA ASP A 10 -16.20 38.18 -2.49
C ASP A 10 -17.42 38.31 -1.57
N THR A 11 -17.21 37.95 -0.30
CA THR A 11 -18.27 38.00 0.71
C THR A 11 -18.73 39.41 1.06
N ALA A 12 -17.86 40.42 0.91
CA ALA A 12 -18.24 41.81 1.16
C ALA A 12 -19.23 42.33 0.10
N GLN A 13 -19.17 41.77 -1.11
CA GLN A 13 -19.98 42.19 -2.25
C GLN A 13 -21.25 41.35 -2.41
N HIS A 14 -21.19 40.06 -2.08
CA HIS A 14 -22.30 39.11 -2.33
C HIS A 14 -22.88 38.48 -1.05
N GLY A 15 -22.32 38.81 0.10
CA GLY A 15 -22.75 38.28 1.39
C GLY A 15 -22.05 36.99 1.80
N THR A 16 -22.29 36.61 3.05
CA THR A 16 -21.73 35.41 3.69
C THR A 16 -22.85 34.42 4.01
N PRO A 17 -22.99 33.33 3.25
CA PRO A 17 -23.91 32.25 3.56
C PRO A 17 -23.73 31.69 4.98
N THR A 18 -24.84 31.28 5.60
CA THR A 18 -24.84 30.70 6.96
C THR A 18 -25.09 29.18 6.98
N SER A 19 -25.37 28.60 5.81
CA SER A 19 -25.58 27.17 5.60
C SER A 19 -24.92 26.73 4.29
N LEU A 20 -24.66 25.43 4.15
CA LEU A 20 -24.06 24.89 2.93
C LEU A 20 -25.00 25.09 1.73
N GLU A 21 -26.30 24.87 1.93
CA GLU A 21 -27.32 25.03 0.89
C GLU A 21 -27.32 26.46 0.33
N GLN A 22 -27.30 27.46 1.22
CA GLN A 22 -27.17 28.86 0.81
C GLN A 22 -25.84 29.13 0.07
N ALA A 23 -24.75 28.47 0.46
CA ALA A 23 -23.46 28.63 -0.21
C ALA A 23 -23.47 28.05 -1.61
N ILE A 24 -24.11 26.88 -1.80
CA ILE A 24 -24.30 26.24 -3.10
C ILE A 24 -25.13 27.14 -4.01
N ASP A 25 -26.31 27.56 -3.54
CA ASP A 25 -27.23 28.39 -4.34
C ASP A 25 -26.58 29.71 -4.74
N LEU A 26 -25.84 30.34 -3.82
CA LEU A 26 -25.12 31.58 -4.09
C LEU A 26 -23.98 31.37 -5.09
N ALA A 27 -23.15 30.35 -4.92
CA ALA A 27 -22.03 30.06 -5.83
C ALA A 27 -22.52 29.83 -7.27
N LEU A 28 -23.57 29.03 -7.45
CA LEU A 28 -24.16 28.76 -8.76
C LEU A 28 -24.81 30.01 -9.38
N ALA A 29 -25.46 30.85 -8.56
CA ALA A 29 -26.01 32.11 -9.05
C ALA A 29 -24.92 33.10 -9.48
N LEU A 30 -23.80 33.17 -8.75
CA LEU A 30 -22.69 34.07 -9.04
C LEU A 30 -21.85 33.61 -10.24
N GLU A 31 -21.76 32.31 -10.51
CA GLU A 31 -21.18 31.77 -11.75
C GLU A 31 -21.90 32.30 -13.00
N GLN A 32 -23.22 32.53 -12.92
CA GLN A 32 -24.01 33.02 -14.05
C GLN A 32 -24.08 34.55 -14.12
N LYS A 33 -23.65 35.25 -13.06
CA LYS A 33 -23.76 36.71 -12.95
C LYS A 33 -22.53 37.39 -13.54
N THR A 34 -22.71 38.12 -14.64
CA THR A 34 -21.63 38.95 -15.21
C THR A 34 -21.36 40.19 -14.34
N GLU A 35 -20.09 40.45 -14.04
CA GLU A 35 -19.65 41.57 -13.20
C GLU A 35 -18.23 42.03 -13.59
N PRO A 36 -17.85 43.30 -13.37
CA PRO A 36 -16.48 43.73 -13.58
C PRO A 36 -15.49 42.98 -12.70
N ILE A 37 -14.23 42.94 -13.16
CA ILE A 37 -13.14 42.26 -12.47
C ILE A 37 -13.05 42.65 -10.98
N ASN A 38 -13.03 41.64 -10.11
CA ASN A 38 -12.85 41.85 -8.68
C ASN A 38 -11.35 41.80 -8.33
N ASN A 39 -10.81 42.91 -7.81
CA ASN A 39 -9.39 43.04 -7.45
C ASN A 39 -8.95 42.02 -6.38
N LYS A 40 -9.84 41.54 -5.51
CA LYS A 40 -9.51 40.48 -4.55
C LYS A 40 -9.32 39.13 -5.24
N LEU A 41 -10.13 38.82 -6.26
CA LEU A 41 -9.95 37.60 -7.06
C LEU A 41 -8.62 37.65 -7.82
N VAL A 42 -8.23 38.81 -8.36
CA VAL A 42 -6.91 39.01 -8.98
C VAL A 42 -5.79 38.84 -7.95
N THR A 43 -5.94 39.43 -6.76
CA THR A 43 -4.95 39.29 -5.67
C THR A 43 -4.83 37.83 -5.23
N PHE A 44 -5.94 37.11 -5.13
CA PHE A 44 -5.98 35.68 -4.88
C PHE A 44 -5.18 34.91 -5.93
N ALA A 45 -5.43 35.16 -7.22
CA ALA A 45 -4.70 34.52 -8.31
C ALA A 45 -3.18 34.76 -8.25
N GLN A 46 -2.78 35.99 -7.91
CA GLN A 46 -1.37 36.35 -7.73
C GLN A 46 -0.72 35.56 -6.58
N GLN A 47 -1.41 35.45 -5.44
CA GLN A 47 -0.91 34.66 -4.32
C GLN A 47 -0.78 33.18 -4.72
N VAL A 48 -1.78 32.63 -5.43
CA VAL A 48 -1.81 31.23 -5.90
C VAL A 48 -0.60 30.97 -6.79
N GLN A 49 -0.46 31.76 -7.85
CA GLN A 49 0.60 31.54 -8.83
C GLN A 49 1.99 31.76 -8.22
N SER A 50 2.15 32.73 -7.30
CA SER A 50 3.40 32.94 -6.57
C SER A 50 3.77 31.75 -5.69
N HIS A 51 2.80 31.15 -4.98
CA HIS A 51 3.06 29.99 -4.12
C HIS A 51 3.47 28.76 -4.95
N LEU A 52 2.82 28.57 -6.10
CA LEU A 52 3.04 27.42 -6.97
C LEU A 52 4.33 27.51 -7.80
N GLN A 53 5.10 28.61 -7.73
CA GLN A 53 6.42 28.69 -8.37
C GLN A 53 7.41 27.63 -7.86
N HIS A 54 7.20 27.16 -6.62
CA HIS A 54 8.00 26.13 -5.96
C HIS A 54 7.32 24.75 -5.95
N ALA A 55 6.16 24.61 -6.61
CA ALA A 55 5.49 23.33 -6.78
C ALA A 55 6.22 22.46 -7.84
N ASP A 56 5.78 21.22 -7.99
CA ASP A 56 6.29 20.36 -9.06
C ASP A 56 5.95 20.92 -10.44
N ALA A 57 6.67 20.45 -11.46
CA ALA A 57 6.55 20.96 -12.82
C ALA A 57 5.14 20.80 -13.43
N LYS A 58 4.36 19.78 -13.02
CA LYS A 58 3.01 19.57 -13.55
C LYS A 58 2.03 20.57 -12.94
N ILE A 59 2.04 20.75 -11.62
CA ILE A 59 1.20 21.77 -10.96
C ILE A 59 1.56 23.17 -11.44
N LYS A 60 2.85 23.48 -11.59
CA LYS A 60 3.30 24.76 -12.15
C LYS A 60 2.81 24.98 -13.57
N TYR A 61 2.86 23.93 -14.41
CA TYR A 61 2.33 24.01 -15.77
C TYR A 61 0.81 24.17 -15.79
N PHE A 62 0.10 23.51 -14.88
CA PHE A 62 -1.36 23.57 -14.75
C PHE A 62 -1.85 25.00 -14.47
N TYR A 63 -1.17 25.75 -13.60
CA TYR A 63 -1.54 27.13 -13.24
C TYR A 63 -0.67 28.22 -13.90
N LYS A 64 -0.02 27.91 -15.03
CA LYS A 64 0.94 28.82 -15.69
C LYS A 64 0.34 30.15 -16.16
N ASP A 65 -0.92 30.15 -16.55
CA ASP A 65 -1.65 31.31 -17.11
C ASP A 65 -2.81 31.75 -16.18
N PHE A 66 -2.75 31.34 -14.90
CA PHE A 66 -3.88 31.50 -13.99
C PHE A 66 -4.26 32.96 -13.71
N ILE A 67 -3.28 33.87 -13.68
CA ILE A 67 -3.57 35.30 -13.50
C ILE A 67 -4.34 35.85 -14.71
N GLU A 68 -3.91 35.49 -15.91
CA GLU A 68 -4.55 35.89 -17.16
C GLU A 68 -5.98 35.35 -17.26
N GLU A 69 -6.20 34.10 -16.85
CA GLU A 69 -7.54 33.49 -16.75
C GLU A 69 -8.47 34.26 -15.81
N VAL A 70 -7.98 34.62 -14.62
CA VAL A 70 -8.75 35.41 -13.65
C VAL A 70 -9.02 36.82 -14.14
N GLN A 71 -8.08 37.42 -14.89
CA GLN A 71 -8.29 38.74 -15.50
C GLN A 71 -9.32 38.72 -16.62
N ALA A 72 -9.45 37.60 -17.31
CA ALA A 72 -10.47 37.39 -18.34
C ALA A 72 -11.84 36.97 -17.78
N ASN A 73 -11.92 36.62 -16.49
CA ASN A 73 -13.16 36.20 -15.85
C ASN A 73 -14.15 37.38 -15.75
N ASP A 74 -15.29 37.27 -16.43
CA ASP A 74 -16.35 38.27 -16.43
C ASP A 74 -17.46 37.96 -15.42
N LYS A 75 -17.26 36.97 -14.54
CA LYS A 75 -18.27 36.47 -13.59
C LYS A 75 -18.01 36.91 -12.17
N ALA A 76 -19.08 36.99 -11.38
CA ALA A 76 -19.03 37.37 -9.98
C ALA A 76 -18.40 36.28 -9.07
N ALA A 77 -18.43 35.02 -9.51
CA ALA A 77 -17.63 33.94 -8.94
C ALA A 77 -16.53 33.51 -9.92
N LEU A 78 -15.35 33.18 -9.38
CA LEU A 78 -14.28 32.52 -10.10
C LEU A 78 -14.41 31.01 -9.91
N ILE A 79 -14.38 30.25 -11.00
CA ILE A 79 -14.28 28.78 -10.96
C ILE A 79 -12.81 28.41 -11.15
N VAL A 80 -12.29 27.58 -10.26
CA VAL A 80 -10.92 27.09 -10.33
C VAL A 80 -10.94 25.57 -10.33
N GLU A 81 -10.42 24.98 -11.40
CA GLU A 81 -10.19 23.54 -11.48
C GLU A 81 -8.98 23.18 -10.60
N LEU A 82 -9.09 22.10 -9.84
CA LEU A 82 -8.00 21.49 -9.08
C LEU A 82 -7.33 20.37 -9.89
N PRO A 83 -6.01 20.16 -9.72
CA PRO A 83 -5.32 19.10 -10.45
C PRO A 83 -5.84 17.72 -10.02
N GLU A 84 -6.02 16.81 -10.98
CA GLU A 84 -6.52 15.45 -10.70
C GLU A 84 -5.72 14.72 -9.61
N TYR A 85 -4.40 14.96 -9.57
CA TYR A 85 -3.48 14.40 -8.58
C TYR A 85 -2.86 15.51 -7.72
N GLY A 86 -2.81 15.29 -6.41
CA GLY A 86 -2.19 16.24 -5.48
C GLY A 86 -3.01 17.52 -5.28
N TRP A 87 -4.34 17.47 -5.45
CA TRP A 87 -5.21 18.60 -5.20
C TRP A 87 -5.28 19.02 -3.73
N GLN A 88 -5.09 18.10 -2.77
CA GLN A 88 -5.33 18.38 -1.35
C GLN A 88 -4.46 19.54 -0.81
N PRO A 89 -3.13 19.57 -1.06
CA PRO A 89 -2.31 20.70 -0.65
C PRO A 89 -2.65 22.00 -1.39
N VAL A 90 -3.05 21.90 -2.67
CA VAL A 90 -3.45 23.06 -3.48
C VAL A 90 -4.74 23.67 -2.94
N LEU A 91 -5.76 22.85 -2.70
CA LEU A 91 -7.04 23.26 -2.10
C LEU A 91 -6.82 23.96 -0.77
N ARG A 92 -6.05 23.34 0.16
CA ARG A 92 -5.76 23.96 1.45
C ARG A 92 -5.17 25.35 1.30
N TRP A 93 -4.16 25.46 0.46
CA TRP A 93 -3.49 26.74 0.28
C TRP A 93 -4.42 27.77 -0.36
N MET A 94 -5.24 27.39 -1.34
CA MET A 94 -6.25 28.26 -1.95
C MET A 94 -7.29 28.73 -0.93
N VAL A 95 -7.79 27.83 -0.07
CA VAL A 95 -8.72 28.18 1.00
C VAL A 95 -8.09 29.17 1.98
N ASP A 96 -6.84 28.94 2.40
CA ASP A 96 -6.14 29.84 3.33
C ASP A 96 -5.91 31.24 2.69
N ALA A 97 -5.54 31.29 1.41
CA ALA A 97 -5.37 32.54 0.65
C ALA A 97 -6.70 33.30 0.47
N ALA A 98 -7.77 32.57 0.10
CA ALA A 98 -9.11 33.13 -0.06
C ALA A 98 -9.62 33.73 1.26
N MET A 99 -9.51 32.99 2.37
CA MET A 99 -9.92 33.47 3.68
C MET A 99 -9.15 34.72 4.11
N GLY A 100 -7.85 34.79 3.84
CA GLY A 100 -7.02 35.97 4.11
C GLY A 100 -7.46 37.23 3.35
N LEU A 101 -8.16 37.06 2.23
CA LEU A 101 -8.70 38.15 1.40
C LEU A 101 -10.18 38.43 1.67
N GLY A 102 -10.83 37.68 2.59
CA GLY A 102 -12.27 37.78 2.81
C GLY A 102 -13.09 37.21 1.66
N LEU A 103 -12.53 36.26 0.91
CA LEU A 103 -13.21 35.49 -0.11
C LEU A 103 -13.78 34.20 0.49
N ALA A 104 -14.94 33.79 0.02
CA ALA A 104 -15.52 32.49 0.32
C ALA A 104 -15.13 31.47 -0.76
N VAL A 105 -15.06 30.20 -0.38
CA VAL A 105 -14.77 29.08 -1.27
C VAL A 105 -15.83 28.00 -1.11
N TYR A 106 -16.41 27.51 -2.19
CA TYR A 106 -17.26 26.32 -2.20
C TYR A 106 -16.59 25.23 -3.04
N ASP A 107 -16.42 24.04 -2.48
CA ASP A 107 -15.86 22.86 -3.14
C ASP A 107 -16.99 21.89 -3.46
N HIS A 108 -17.23 21.64 -4.75
CA HIS A 108 -18.36 20.86 -5.23
C HIS A 108 -18.22 19.37 -4.89
N GLU A 109 -17.02 18.83 -5.06
CA GLU A 109 -16.71 17.41 -4.88
C GLU A 109 -16.63 17.04 -3.40
N MET A 110 -16.01 17.89 -2.60
CA MET A 110 -15.97 17.70 -1.15
C MET A 110 -17.30 18.04 -0.49
N VAL A 111 -18.19 18.81 -1.14
CA VAL A 111 -19.46 19.29 -0.56
C VAL A 111 -19.19 20.03 0.76
N LEU A 112 -18.30 21.02 0.67
CA LEU A 112 -17.85 21.89 1.76
C LEU A 112 -17.81 23.34 1.29
N ALA A 113 -18.13 24.27 2.19
CA ALA A 113 -17.88 25.68 1.95
C ALA A 113 -17.07 26.30 3.08
N PHE A 114 -16.20 27.24 2.73
CA PHE A 114 -15.27 27.93 3.61
C PHE A 114 -15.63 29.42 3.59
N MET A 115 -16.09 29.94 4.74
CA MET A 115 -16.52 31.32 4.91
C MET A 115 -15.53 32.08 5.79
N PRO A 116 -15.11 33.30 5.41
CA PRO A 116 -14.27 34.12 6.27
C PRO A 116 -15.07 34.71 7.46
N PRO A 117 -14.49 34.80 8.67
CA PRO A 117 -13.21 34.20 9.09
C PRO A 117 -13.38 32.75 9.61
N ASP A 118 -12.66 31.80 9.00
CA ASP A 118 -12.44 30.41 9.48
C ASP A 118 -13.70 29.58 9.79
N VAL A 119 -14.79 29.80 9.06
CA VAL A 119 -16.03 29.02 9.19
C VAL A 119 -16.07 27.94 8.11
N VAL A 120 -16.33 26.68 8.52
CA VAL A 120 -16.55 25.55 7.60
C VAL A 120 -18.02 25.14 7.65
N LEU A 121 -18.64 25.04 6.48
CA LEU A 121 -20.03 24.64 6.31
C LEU A 121 -20.11 23.28 5.58
N PRO A 122 -20.93 22.33 6.06
CA PRO A 122 -21.64 22.37 7.34
C PRO A 122 -20.67 22.13 8.52
N ALA A 123 -20.95 22.74 9.67
CA ALA A 123 -20.06 22.66 10.85
C ALA A 123 -19.71 21.22 11.28
N LYS A 124 -20.61 20.26 11.04
CA LYS A 124 -20.38 18.83 11.32
C LYS A 124 -19.16 18.24 10.59
N ARG A 125 -18.78 18.82 9.44
CA ARG A 125 -17.64 18.39 8.62
C ARG A 125 -16.38 19.23 8.84
N ALA A 126 -16.41 20.20 9.75
CA ALA A 126 -15.21 20.95 10.14
C ALA A 126 -14.09 20.02 10.63
N LYS A 127 -14.44 18.89 11.27
CA LYS A 127 -13.47 17.86 11.69
C LYS A 127 -12.78 17.20 10.50
N GLU A 128 -13.49 16.93 9.41
CA GLU A 128 -12.92 16.34 8.19
C GLU A 128 -11.90 17.29 7.56
N TRP A 129 -12.22 18.59 7.51
CA TRP A 129 -11.28 19.61 7.05
C TRP A 129 -10.02 19.70 7.93
N GLN A 130 -10.20 19.69 9.26
CA GLN A 130 -9.07 19.70 10.18
C GLN A 130 -8.21 18.44 10.07
N GLN A 131 -8.82 17.28 9.81
CA GLN A 131 -8.08 16.04 9.55
C GLN A 131 -7.29 16.15 8.25
N LEU A 132 -7.90 16.65 7.16
CA LEU A 132 -7.21 16.87 5.90
C LEU A 132 -6.00 17.81 6.06
N LYS A 133 -6.13 18.89 6.82
CA LYS A 133 -4.98 19.78 7.13
C LYS A 133 -3.85 19.02 7.84
N LYS A 134 -4.19 18.19 8.85
CA LYS A 134 -3.19 17.35 9.55
C LYS A 134 -2.54 16.33 8.62
N ASP A 135 -3.28 15.76 7.69
CA ASP A 135 -2.74 14.80 6.72
C ASP A 135 -1.80 15.48 5.72
N ILE A 136 -2.09 16.74 5.33
CA ILE A 136 -1.21 17.58 4.51
C ILE A 136 0.05 17.99 5.28
N ASP A 137 -0.08 18.34 6.57
CA ASP A 137 1.03 18.76 7.45
C ASP A 137 1.87 17.59 7.96
N SER A 138 1.36 16.36 7.84
CA SER A 138 2.15 15.16 8.07
C SER A 138 3.34 15.14 7.11
N PRO A 139 4.46 14.47 7.45
CA PRO A 139 5.65 14.46 6.61
C PRO A 139 5.25 14.17 5.16
N ARG A 140 5.59 15.09 4.23
CA ARG A 140 5.23 14.99 2.81
C ARG A 140 5.45 13.56 2.35
N PHE A 141 4.44 12.98 1.71
CA PHE A 141 4.55 11.63 1.15
C PHE A 141 5.87 11.54 0.37
N PRO A 142 6.69 10.50 0.64
CA PRO A 142 8.03 10.41 0.11
C PRO A 142 8.07 10.61 -1.41
N GLN A 143 9.13 11.24 -1.93
CA GLN A 143 9.26 11.51 -3.37
C GLN A 143 10.27 10.58 -4.04
N THR A 144 11.14 9.95 -3.26
CA THR A 144 12.22 9.06 -3.73
C THR A 144 12.20 7.73 -2.99
N ILE A 145 12.71 6.65 -3.61
CA ILE A 145 12.79 5.33 -2.99
C ILE A 145 13.52 5.36 -1.63
N PRO A 146 14.67 6.06 -1.45
CA PRO A 146 15.32 6.13 -0.15
C PRO A 146 14.46 6.77 0.95
N GLN A 147 13.75 7.86 0.62
CA GLN A 147 12.82 8.50 1.55
C GLN A 147 11.65 7.57 1.87
N PHE A 148 11.09 6.91 0.85
CA PHE A 148 9.94 6.01 1.02
C PHE A 148 10.30 4.81 1.88
N ARG A 149 11.42 4.15 1.58
CA ARG A 149 11.92 3.03 2.37
C ARG A 149 12.16 3.40 3.84
N ALA A 150 12.75 4.57 4.12
CA ALA A 150 12.98 5.00 5.49
C ALA A 150 11.65 5.27 6.23
N TRP A 151 10.72 5.96 5.54
CA TRP A 151 9.43 6.33 6.10
C TRP A 151 8.49 5.12 6.28
N PHE A 152 8.29 4.31 5.24
CA PHE A 152 7.55 3.05 5.30
C PHE A 152 8.19 2.08 6.30
N GLY A 153 9.51 1.93 6.24
CA GLY A 153 10.26 1.03 7.12
C GLY A 153 10.06 1.33 8.60
N SER A 154 9.97 2.61 9.00
CA SER A 154 9.69 2.98 10.40
C SER A 154 8.34 2.45 10.88
N MET A 155 7.28 2.64 10.08
CA MET A 155 5.94 2.17 10.43
C MET A 155 5.83 0.66 10.38
N PHE A 156 6.48 0.05 9.38
CA PHE A 156 6.51 -1.38 9.24
C PHE A 156 7.25 -2.06 10.40
N GLU A 157 8.36 -1.48 10.87
CA GLU A 157 9.10 -1.95 12.04
C GLU A 157 8.26 -1.89 13.33
N GLU A 158 7.38 -0.90 13.48
CA GLU A 158 6.45 -0.81 14.62
C GLU A 158 5.47 -1.99 14.64
N ILE A 159 4.84 -2.28 13.51
CA ILE A 159 3.91 -3.44 13.39
C ILE A 159 4.66 -4.74 13.61
N LEU A 160 5.83 -4.91 12.96
CA LEU A 160 6.65 -6.12 13.07
C LEU A 160 7.05 -6.48 14.51
N ALA A 161 7.30 -5.47 15.35
CA ALA A 161 7.67 -5.69 16.75
C ALA A 161 6.59 -6.47 17.52
N GLU A 162 5.30 -6.26 17.20
CA GLU A 162 4.18 -6.96 17.83
C GLU A 162 4.16 -8.47 17.51
N HIS A 163 4.76 -8.86 16.38
CA HIS A 163 4.88 -10.25 15.91
C HIS A 163 6.28 -10.84 16.17
N GLY A 164 7.04 -10.24 17.09
CA GLY A 164 8.34 -10.77 17.52
C GLY A 164 9.51 -10.48 16.56
N PHE A 165 9.32 -9.68 15.52
CA PHE A 165 10.41 -9.20 14.66
C PHE A 165 11.10 -7.98 15.28
N ASN A 166 11.93 -8.22 16.30
CA ASN A 166 12.58 -7.17 17.09
C ASN A 166 13.86 -6.57 16.46
N ASN A 167 14.19 -6.97 15.23
CA ASN A 167 15.39 -6.52 14.53
C ASN A 167 15.04 -5.51 13.44
N LYS A 168 15.87 -4.48 13.29
CA LYS A 168 15.78 -3.57 12.16
C LYS A 168 16.04 -4.28 10.84
N GLY A 169 15.39 -3.79 9.79
CA GLY A 169 15.57 -4.32 8.44
C GLY A 169 17.02 -4.20 7.97
N ILE A 170 17.59 -5.29 7.45
CA ILE A 170 18.94 -5.30 6.89
C ILE A 170 18.84 -5.13 5.38
N PHE A 171 19.43 -4.05 4.86
CA PHE A 171 19.54 -3.86 3.42
C PHE A 171 20.46 -4.93 2.80
N ARG A 172 19.96 -5.61 1.78
CA ARG A 172 20.67 -6.62 1.00
C ARG A 172 20.66 -6.22 -0.46
N LYS A 173 21.79 -6.46 -1.12
CA LYS A 173 21.95 -6.32 -2.56
C LYS A 173 22.40 -7.66 -3.13
N ASP A 174 21.51 -8.32 -3.85
CA ASP A 174 21.82 -9.45 -4.72
C ASP A 174 22.04 -8.93 -6.15
N VAL A 175 22.71 -9.69 -7.00
CA VAL A 175 23.23 -9.27 -8.33
C VAL A 175 22.19 -8.52 -9.19
N MET A 176 20.90 -8.81 -9.00
CA MET A 176 19.78 -8.18 -9.71
C MET A 176 18.70 -7.56 -8.80
N LEU A 177 18.81 -7.64 -7.47
CA LEU A 177 17.73 -7.27 -6.55
C LEU A 177 18.23 -6.52 -5.32
N GLU A 178 17.61 -5.38 -5.01
CA GLU A 178 17.84 -4.60 -3.79
C GLU A 178 16.60 -4.70 -2.88
N PHE A 179 16.78 -5.28 -1.69
CA PHE A 179 15.67 -5.49 -0.77
C PHE A 179 16.09 -5.27 0.68
N VAL A 180 15.11 -5.04 1.54
CA VAL A 180 15.28 -4.99 2.99
C VAL A 180 14.75 -6.29 3.57
N ARG A 181 15.60 -7.02 4.31
CA ARG A 181 15.24 -8.28 4.97
C ARG A 181 15.02 -8.07 6.46
N TYR A 182 13.89 -8.54 6.95
CA TYR A 182 13.54 -8.69 8.35
C TYR A 182 13.55 -10.18 8.70
N THR A 183 14.06 -10.54 9.87
CA THR A 183 14.12 -11.93 10.34
C THR A 183 13.79 -12.03 11.81
N THR A 184 13.12 -13.11 12.18
CA THR A 184 12.94 -13.50 13.58
C THR A 184 13.11 -15.01 13.72
N ASP A 185 13.59 -15.43 14.89
CA ASP A 185 13.73 -16.84 15.23
C ASP A 185 12.51 -17.30 16.02
N VAL A 186 11.93 -18.42 15.59
CA VAL A 186 10.79 -19.10 16.19
C VAL A 186 11.18 -20.54 16.55
N THR A 187 10.31 -21.26 17.24
CA THR A 187 10.60 -22.62 17.72
C THR A 187 11.04 -23.58 16.61
N ALA A 188 10.42 -23.51 15.43
CA ALA A 188 10.76 -24.38 14.31
C ALA A 188 11.95 -23.90 13.45
N GLY A 189 12.41 -22.66 13.58
CA GLY A 189 13.49 -22.12 12.74
C GLY A 189 13.43 -20.61 12.59
N THR A 190 13.88 -20.09 11.45
CA THR A 190 13.96 -18.65 11.20
C THR A 190 12.92 -18.24 10.16
N GLN A 191 12.08 -17.27 10.50
CA GLN A 191 11.15 -16.61 9.58
C GLN A 191 11.79 -15.36 8.97
N PHE A 192 11.34 -14.99 7.78
CA PHE A 192 11.84 -13.80 7.09
C PHE A 192 10.77 -13.09 6.28
N ILE A 193 10.95 -11.78 6.11
CA ILE A 193 10.20 -10.91 5.20
C ILE A 193 11.22 -10.08 4.42
N ASP A 194 11.13 -10.11 3.10
CA ASP A 194 11.92 -9.32 2.17
C ASP A 194 11.01 -8.32 1.46
N ILE A 195 11.39 -7.04 1.50
CA ILE A 195 10.67 -5.97 0.80
C ILE A 195 11.59 -5.36 -0.25
N GLU A 196 11.16 -5.46 -1.50
CA GLU A 196 11.74 -4.73 -2.61
C GLU A 196 10.92 -3.46 -2.86
N TYR A 197 11.61 -2.33 -2.99
CA TYR A 197 10.99 -1.03 -3.24
C TYR A 197 11.26 -0.62 -4.68
N GLN A 198 10.20 -0.38 -5.43
CA GLN A 198 10.25 0.04 -6.83
C GLN A 198 9.53 1.37 -7.01
N SER A 199 9.91 2.11 -8.04
CA SER A 199 9.26 3.36 -8.44
C SER A 199 9.39 3.53 -9.95
N ARG A 200 8.29 3.92 -10.60
CA ARG A 200 8.29 4.30 -12.02
C ARG A 200 8.32 5.82 -12.20
N TYR A 201 7.73 6.56 -11.26
CA TYR A 201 7.61 8.02 -11.27
C TYR A 201 7.85 8.58 -9.86
N LEU A 202 8.30 9.83 -9.77
CA LEU A 202 8.45 10.52 -8.48
C LEU A 202 7.13 10.54 -7.71
N GLY A 203 7.17 10.20 -6.42
CA GLY A 203 5.99 10.14 -5.56
C GLY A 203 5.09 8.92 -5.80
N GLU A 204 5.50 7.98 -6.66
CA GLU A 204 4.81 6.71 -6.91
C GLU A 204 5.71 5.53 -6.55
N PHE A 205 5.22 4.64 -5.70
CA PHE A 205 5.95 3.46 -5.26
C PHE A 205 5.17 2.18 -5.51
N ASN A 206 5.90 1.09 -5.67
CA ASN A 206 5.39 -0.26 -5.63
C ASN A 206 6.29 -1.06 -4.68
N ILE A 207 5.68 -1.93 -3.88
CA ILE A 207 6.43 -2.83 -3.01
C ILE A 207 6.12 -4.27 -3.41
N SER A 208 7.19 -5.06 -3.55
CA SER A 208 7.10 -6.51 -3.68
C SER A 208 7.52 -7.11 -2.34
N ILE A 209 6.65 -7.91 -1.75
CA ILE A 209 6.88 -8.51 -0.44
C ILE A 209 6.96 -10.02 -0.61
N MET A 210 8.13 -10.56 -0.30
CA MET A 210 8.36 -11.99 -0.20
C MET A 210 8.49 -12.35 1.27
N PHE A 211 7.86 -13.44 1.71
CA PHE A 211 8.01 -13.92 3.07
C PHE A 211 8.11 -15.44 3.10
N GLY A 212 8.63 -15.97 4.20
CA GLY A 212 8.79 -17.41 4.33
C GLY A 212 9.53 -17.80 5.59
N MET A 213 9.98 -19.04 5.61
CA MET A 213 10.83 -19.53 6.69
C MET A 213 11.78 -20.64 6.25
N SER A 214 12.81 -20.84 7.07
CA SER A 214 13.74 -21.96 6.97
C SER A 214 13.73 -22.74 8.29
N CYS A 215 13.34 -24.00 8.23
CA CYS A 215 13.43 -24.97 9.32
C CYS A 215 14.61 -25.91 9.08
N SER A 216 15.59 -25.90 10.00
CA SER A 216 16.81 -26.71 9.87
C SER A 216 16.52 -28.22 9.81
N LEU A 217 15.50 -28.70 10.52
CA LEU A 217 15.09 -30.11 10.49
C LEU A 217 14.57 -30.53 9.12
N VAL A 218 13.72 -29.70 8.51
CA VAL A 218 13.21 -29.94 7.16
C VAL A 218 14.36 -29.90 6.14
N ASP A 219 15.24 -28.90 6.24
CA ASP A 219 16.40 -28.75 5.36
C ASP A 219 17.39 -29.91 5.50
N THR A 220 17.62 -30.41 6.72
CA THR A 220 18.49 -31.58 6.98
C THR A 220 17.95 -32.83 6.32
N ILE A 221 16.64 -33.07 6.38
CA ILE A 221 16.02 -34.21 5.68
C ILE A 221 16.10 -34.00 4.17
N TYR A 222 15.74 -32.82 3.68
CA TYR A 222 15.74 -32.49 2.25
C TYR A 222 17.11 -32.74 1.59
N LYS A 223 18.19 -32.34 2.26
CA LYS A 223 19.58 -32.46 1.77
C LYS A 223 20.11 -33.89 1.68
N GLN A 224 19.42 -34.89 2.21
CA GLN A 224 19.80 -36.31 2.05
C GLN A 224 19.50 -36.84 0.66
N PHE A 225 18.73 -36.10 -0.15
CA PHE A 225 18.26 -36.51 -1.46
C PHE A 225 18.87 -35.62 -2.55
N GLN A 226 19.06 -36.19 -3.74
CA GLN A 226 19.72 -35.52 -4.86
C GLN A 226 18.73 -34.74 -5.73
N PHE A 227 17.96 -33.83 -5.12
CA PHE A 227 17.09 -32.92 -5.88
C PHE A 227 17.94 -31.86 -6.59
N THR A 228 17.64 -31.56 -7.86
CA THR A 228 18.41 -30.60 -8.67
C THR A 228 18.13 -29.13 -8.32
N ASP A 229 17.09 -28.84 -7.53
CA ASP A 229 16.71 -27.50 -7.12
C ASP A 229 17.20 -27.14 -5.71
N ASN A 230 17.92 -26.03 -5.62
CA ASN A 230 18.49 -25.46 -4.39
C ASN A 230 17.44 -24.67 -3.59
N ASN A 231 16.30 -25.30 -3.28
CA ASN A 231 15.27 -24.63 -2.48
C ASN A 231 15.67 -24.62 -0.99
N ARG A 232 16.25 -23.51 -0.53
CA ARG A 232 16.82 -23.34 0.83
C ARG A 232 15.78 -23.00 1.91
N HIS A 233 14.51 -22.91 1.53
CA HIS A 233 13.44 -22.52 2.42
C HIS A 233 12.45 -23.67 2.59
N THR A 234 11.88 -23.77 3.78
CA THR A 234 10.76 -24.69 4.06
C THR A 234 9.54 -24.25 3.26
N PHE A 235 9.27 -22.95 3.24
CA PHE A 235 8.38 -22.33 2.26
C PHE A 235 8.81 -20.87 2.02
N LYS A 236 8.39 -20.33 0.87
CA LYS A 236 8.42 -18.89 0.58
C LYS A 236 7.26 -18.51 -0.34
N MET A 237 6.69 -17.32 -0.15
CA MET A 237 5.58 -16.81 -0.95
C MET A 237 5.73 -15.33 -1.22
N GLU A 238 5.15 -14.90 -2.33
CA GLU A 238 4.94 -13.50 -2.65
C GLU A 238 3.57 -13.09 -2.08
N PHE A 239 3.48 -11.93 -1.44
CA PHE A 239 2.30 -11.51 -0.71
C PHE A 239 1.18 -10.95 -1.61
N VAL A 240 1.48 -9.99 -2.46
CA VAL A 240 0.47 -9.18 -3.16
C VAL A 240 -0.30 -10.03 -4.18
N HIS A 241 0.40 -10.79 -5.00
CA HIS A 241 -0.17 -11.71 -5.97
C HIS A 241 -0.43 -13.09 -5.36
N GLY A 242 0.45 -13.57 -4.48
CA GLY A 242 0.35 -14.93 -3.94
C GLY A 242 -0.66 -15.14 -2.81
N VAL A 243 -0.87 -14.13 -1.96
CA VAL A 243 -1.80 -14.19 -0.82
C VAL A 243 -3.07 -13.37 -1.11
N LEU A 244 -2.92 -12.09 -1.47
CA LEU A 244 -4.08 -11.23 -1.72
C LEU A 244 -4.74 -11.49 -3.09
N GLY A 245 -4.03 -12.12 -4.02
CA GLY A 245 -4.53 -12.37 -5.38
C GLY A 245 -4.70 -11.10 -6.21
N LEU A 246 -4.01 -10.02 -5.83
CA LEU A 246 -4.08 -8.73 -6.52
C LEU A 246 -3.17 -8.74 -7.75
N GLY A 247 -3.59 -8.02 -8.79
CA GLY A 247 -2.79 -7.79 -9.99
C GLY A 247 -1.78 -6.64 -9.80
N PRO A 248 -0.75 -6.55 -10.66
CA PRO A 248 0.35 -5.60 -10.52
C PRO A 248 -0.05 -4.11 -10.61
N SER A 249 -1.24 -3.79 -11.14
CA SER A 249 -1.76 -2.42 -11.21
C SER A 249 -2.44 -1.94 -9.91
N LYS A 250 -2.76 -2.85 -8.97
CA LYS A 250 -3.41 -2.51 -7.70
C LYS A 250 -2.44 -2.27 -6.54
N SER A 251 -1.13 -2.36 -6.77
CA SER A 251 -0.10 -2.24 -5.72
C SER A 251 0.67 -0.92 -5.75
N VAL A 252 0.14 0.08 -6.47
CA VAL A 252 0.74 1.42 -6.56
C VAL A 252 0.37 2.26 -5.32
N LEU A 253 1.39 2.78 -4.64
CA LEU A 253 1.32 3.57 -3.41
C LEU A 253 1.76 5.01 -3.71
N GLN A 254 0.83 5.95 -3.60
CA GLN A 254 1.00 7.37 -3.94
C GLN A 254 0.60 8.30 -2.80
N ASN A 255 -0.02 7.77 -1.75
CA ASN A 255 -0.44 8.55 -0.59
C ASN A 255 -0.42 7.71 0.69
N ARG A 256 -0.60 8.40 1.82
CA ARG A 256 -0.60 7.80 3.16
C ARG A 256 -1.67 6.73 3.32
N HIS A 257 -2.90 7.01 2.90
CA HIS A 257 -4.03 6.10 3.07
C HIS A 257 -3.78 4.74 2.41
N GLN A 258 -3.25 4.73 1.18
CA GLN A 258 -2.89 3.49 0.48
C GLN A 258 -1.79 2.71 1.21
N VAL A 259 -0.88 3.40 1.91
CA VAL A 259 0.16 2.76 2.70
C VAL A 259 -0.40 2.19 3.99
N ASP A 260 -1.29 2.91 4.67
CA ASP A 260 -1.98 2.39 5.85
C ASP A 260 -2.80 1.15 5.50
N ASP A 261 -3.58 1.20 4.40
CA ASP A 261 -4.33 0.03 3.90
C ASP A 261 -3.40 -1.15 3.62
N MET A 262 -2.24 -0.92 3.00
CA MET A 262 -1.26 -1.97 2.74
C MET A 262 -0.68 -2.56 4.03
N LEU A 263 -0.36 -1.72 5.02
CA LEU A 263 0.14 -2.16 6.33
C LEU A 263 -0.91 -3.02 7.05
N ASP A 264 -2.18 -2.60 7.05
CA ASP A 264 -3.30 -3.36 7.61
C ASP A 264 -3.46 -4.74 6.93
N GLN A 265 -3.30 -4.79 5.60
CA GLN A 265 -3.32 -6.06 4.87
C GLN A 265 -2.14 -6.96 5.24
N ILE A 266 -0.93 -6.39 5.38
CA ILE A 266 0.26 -7.15 5.79
C ILE A 266 0.06 -7.75 7.18
N ASP A 267 -0.43 -6.97 8.14
CA ASP A 267 -0.72 -7.45 9.48
C ASP A 267 -1.77 -8.59 9.45
N THR A 268 -2.95 -8.28 8.90
CA THR A 268 -4.11 -9.19 8.90
C THR A 268 -3.84 -10.51 8.17
N HIS A 269 -3.03 -10.48 7.11
CA HIS A 269 -2.88 -11.63 6.21
C HIS A 269 -1.48 -12.22 6.19
N LEU A 270 -0.41 -11.43 6.13
CA LEU A 270 0.95 -11.97 6.07
C LEU A 270 1.42 -12.38 7.46
N LEU A 271 1.35 -11.48 8.43
CA LEU A 271 1.87 -11.71 9.77
C LEU A 271 1.07 -12.80 10.49
N ALA A 272 -0.26 -12.84 10.32
CA ALA A 272 -1.09 -13.94 10.80
C ALA A 272 -0.65 -15.34 10.29
N LEU A 273 -0.14 -15.45 9.06
CA LEU A 273 0.38 -16.73 8.53
C LEU A 273 1.74 -17.08 9.13
N LEU A 274 2.57 -16.09 9.43
CA LEU A 274 3.86 -16.29 10.10
C LEU A 274 3.68 -16.65 11.57
N ASP A 275 2.77 -15.99 12.29
CA ASP A 275 2.43 -16.32 13.69
C ASP A 275 1.93 -17.76 13.83
N MET A 276 1.22 -18.25 12.80
CA MET A 276 0.83 -19.65 12.75
C MET A 276 2.03 -20.57 12.53
N ALA A 277 2.99 -20.18 11.70
CA ALA A 277 4.15 -21.00 11.31
C ALA A 277 5.32 -20.93 12.32
N VAL A 278 5.03 -20.83 13.62
CA VAL A 278 6.03 -20.75 14.70
C VAL A 278 6.63 -22.12 15.03
N ASP A 279 5.84 -23.19 14.90
CA ASP A 279 6.26 -24.57 15.18
C ASP A 279 5.92 -25.54 14.02
N ILE A 280 6.36 -26.81 14.12
CA ILE A 280 6.14 -27.82 13.07
C ILE A 280 4.65 -28.13 12.83
N LYS A 281 3.80 -28.07 13.87
CA LYS A 281 2.36 -28.27 13.73
C LYS A 281 1.73 -27.13 12.94
N GLY A 282 2.09 -25.90 13.25
CA GLY A 282 1.66 -24.69 12.57
C GLY A 282 2.11 -24.62 11.12
N ILE A 283 3.37 -24.98 10.83
CA ILE A 283 3.86 -25.10 9.45
C ILE A 283 3.05 -26.15 8.68
N ASN A 284 2.75 -27.30 9.31
CA ASN A 284 1.91 -28.31 8.68
C ASN A 284 0.48 -27.80 8.42
N GLN A 285 -0.09 -27.03 9.35
CA GLN A 285 -1.41 -26.43 9.14
C GLN A 285 -1.42 -25.52 7.90
N LEU A 286 -0.43 -24.63 7.80
CA LEU A 286 -0.25 -23.73 6.67
C LEU A 286 -0.07 -24.48 5.33
N MET A 287 0.83 -25.46 5.30
CA MET A 287 1.23 -26.13 4.07
C MET A 287 0.28 -27.24 3.63
N ASN A 288 -0.43 -27.89 4.56
CA ASN A 288 -1.17 -29.12 4.30
C ASN A 288 -2.64 -29.16 4.75
N CYS A 289 -3.11 -28.23 5.60
CA CYS A 289 -4.44 -28.36 6.25
C CYS A 289 -5.51 -27.35 5.81
N SER A 290 -5.46 -26.85 4.57
CA SER A 290 -6.58 -26.14 3.91
C SER A 290 -7.14 -24.90 4.63
N LEU A 291 -6.29 -24.07 5.25
CA LEU A 291 -6.72 -22.77 5.81
C LEU A 291 -7.25 -21.82 4.73
N ASP A 292 -6.53 -21.74 3.61
CA ASP A 292 -7.01 -21.19 2.35
C ASP A 292 -6.54 -22.17 1.26
N VAL A 293 -7.49 -22.71 0.50
CA VAL A 293 -7.22 -23.71 -0.55
C VAL A 293 -6.24 -23.17 -1.60
N ARG A 294 -6.24 -21.87 -1.87
CA ARG A 294 -5.31 -21.23 -2.82
C ARG A 294 -3.88 -21.23 -2.26
N ILE A 295 -3.72 -20.87 -0.99
CA ILE A 295 -2.42 -20.87 -0.30
C ILE A 295 -1.89 -22.31 -0.24
N THR A 296 -2.69 -23.25 0.27
CA THR A 296 -2.30 -24.67 0.36
C THR A 296 -1.94 -25.24 -1.01
N ARG A 297 -2.74 -24.99 -2.06
CA ARG A 297 -2.43 -25.44 -3.43
C ARG A 297 -1.12 -24.86 -3.96
N ARG A 298 -0.85 -23.58 -3.68
CA ARG A 298 0.41 -22.93 -4.10
C ARG A 298 1.61 -23.51 -3.36
N MET A 299 1.48 -23.73 -2.04
CA MET A 299 2.51 -24.39 -1.23
C MET A 299 2.80 -25.80 -1.75
N GLN A 300 1.75 -26.60 -1.98
CA GLN A 300 1.88 -27.96 -2.48
C GLN A 300 2.45 -27.99 -3.91
N GLY A 301 2.09 -27.04 -4.78
CA GLY A 301 2.66 -26.96 -6.12
C GLY A 301 4.17 -26.68 -6.11
N LEU A 302 4.64 -25.74 -5.29
CA LEU A 302 6.03 -25.28 -5.31
C LEU A 302 6.95 -26.03 -4.33
N PHE A 303 6.38 -26.54 -3.24
CA PHE A 303 7.11 -27.11 -2.09
C PHE A 303 6.59 -28.52 -1.73
N TYR A 304 6.06 -29.30 -2.66
CA TYR A 304 5.47 -30.64 -2.41
C TYR A 304 6.38 -31.58 -1.58
N ARG A 305 7.71 -31.52 -1.76
CA ARG A 305 8.67 -32.31 -0.96
C ARG A 305 8.72 -31.84 0.50
N GLN A 306 8.86 -30.54 0.71
CA GLN A 306 8.86 -29.94 2.04
C GLN A 306 7.50 -30.14 2.73
N CYS A 307 6.38 -30.04 1.98
CA CYS A 307 5.03 -30.35 2.47
C CYS A 307 4.96 -31.76 3.05
N LEU A 308 5.54 -32.74 2.35
CA LEU A 308 5.55 -34.13 2.81
C LEU A 308 6.47 -34.35 4.03
N ILE A 309 7.66 -33.74 4.03
CA ILE A 309 8.58 -33.80 5.18
C ILE A 309 7.91 -33.20 6.43
N VAL A 310 7.32 -32.01 6.29
CA VAL A 310 6.59 -31.32 7.36
C VAL A 310 5.41 -32.15 7.85
N ALA A 311 4.62 -32.74 6.93
CA ALA A 311 3.49 -33.59 7.29
C ALA A 311 3.93 -34.78 8.16
N ARG A 312 5.06 -35.40 7.82
CA ARG A 312 5.60 -36.49 8.63
C ARG A 312 6.04 -36.02 10.01
N LEU A 313 6.82 -34.94 10.06
CA LEU A 313 7.35 -34.38 11.32
C LEU A 313 6.22 -33.94 12.25
N ALA A 314 5.12 -33.41 11.71
CA ALA A 314 3.94 -32.96 12.45
C ALA A 314 2.98 -34.09 12.84
N ASN A 315 3.30 -35.35 12.52
CA ASN A 315 2.41 -36.50 12.70
C ASN A 315 1.03 -36.31 12.03
N ASN A 316 1.01 -35.73 10.82
CA ASN A 316 -0.24 -35.43 10.14
C ASN A 316 -1.01 -36.74 9.84
N PRO A 317 -2.27 -36.89 10.31
CA PRO A 317 -3.04 -38.12 10.12
C PRO A 317 -3.32 -38.42 8.63
N ASN A 318 -3.26 -37.40 7.76
CA ASN A 318 -3.45 -37.55 6.32
C ASN A 318 -2.14 -37.81 5.55
N PHE A 319 -1.02 -38.10 6.24
CA PHE A 319 0.29 -38.29 5.62
C PHE A 319 0.26 -39.27 4.43
N GLU A 320 -0.42 -40.40 4.56
CA GLU A 320 -0.50 -41.41 3.49
C GLU A 320 -1.26 -40.90 2.26
N ASN A 321 -2.31 -40.11 2.45
CA ASN A 321 -3.03 -39.48 1.34
C ASN A 321 -2.19 -38.39 0.68
N LEU A 322 -1.42 -37.64 1.47
CA LEU A 322 -0.52 -36.60 0.97
C LEU A 322 0.59 -37.18 0.08
N ILE A 323 1.09 -38.39 0.35
CA ILE A 323 2.06 -39.07 -0.54
C ILE A 323 1.50 -39.21 -1.96
N VAL A 324 0.22 -39.60 -2.06
CA VAL A 324 -0.44 -39.80 -3.34
C VAL A 324 -0.75 -38.45 -4.01
N SER A 325 -1.30 -37.50 -3.26
CA SER A 325 -1.70 -36.21 -3.83
C SER A 325 -0.52 -35.30 -4.22
N LEU A 326 0.62 -35.45 -3.55
CA LEU A 326 1.84 -34.68 -3.79
C LEU A 326 2.84 -35.38 -4.71
N GLN A 327 2.45 -36.51 -5.32
CA GLN A 327 3.31 -37.22 -6.26
C GLN A 327 3.77 -36.27 -7.39
N PRO A 328 5.05 -36.31 -7.79
CA PRO A 328 5.56 -35.44 -8.85
C PRO A 328 4.73 -35.54 -10.13
N THR A 329 4.32 -34.40 -10.68
CA THR A 329 3.63 -34.29 -11.96
C THR A 329 4.64 -34.42 -13.12
N ALA A 330 4.16 -34.58 -14.34
CA ALA A 330 5.02 -34.59 -15.52
C ALA A 330 5.88 -33.32 -15.64
N GLU A 331 5.32 -32.16 -15.27
CA GLU A 331 6.04 -30.88 -15.24
C GLU A 331 7.18 -30.89 -14.21
N HIS A 332 6.93 -31.41 -13.00
CA HIS A 332 7.97 -31.55 -11.98
C HIS A 332 9.10 -32.47 -12.45
N LEU A 333 8.77 -33.60 -13.08
CA LEU A 333 9.74 -34.56 -13.60
C LEU A 333 10.57 -33.96 -14.76
N ALA A 334 9.96 -33.14 -15.61
CA ALA A 334 10.67 -32.44 -16.68
C ALA A 334 11.68 -31.42 -16.12
N ALA A 335 11.31 -30.70 -15.06
CA ALA A 335 12.20 -29.72 -14.40
C ALA A 335 13.29 -30.38 -13.55
N ASN A 336 13.01 -31.54 -12.95
CA ASN A 336 13.93 -32.27 -12.10
C ASN A 336 13.80 -33.80 -12.32
N PRO A 337 14.51 -34.37 -13.31
CA PRO A 337 14.42 -35.79 -13.66
C PRO A 337 14.82 -36.74 -12.53
N ALA A 338 15.63 -36.29 -11.57
CA ALA A 338 16.06 -37.09 -10.42
C ALA A 338 14.86 -37.48 -9.52
N LEU A 339 13.74 -36.77 -9.59
CA LEU A 339 12.53 -37.09 -8.82
C LEU A 339 11.99 -38.49 -9.09
N VAL A 340 12.23 -39.08 -10.28
CA VAL A 340 11.80 -40.45 -10.59
C VAL A 340 12.38 -41.45 -9.59
N THR A 341 13.64 -41.25 -9.20
CA THR A 341 14.37 -42.14 -8.29
C THR A 341 14.39 -41.62 -6.85
N GLU A 342 14.45 -40.30 -6.65
CA GLU A 342 14.58 -39.69 -5.32
C GLU A 342 13.24 -39.61 -4.58
N TRP A 343 12.10 -39.46 -5.28
CA TRP A 343 10.79 -39.39 -4.62
C TRP A 343 10.43 -40.68 -3.86
N PRO A 344 10.55 -41.89 -4.44
CA PRO A 344 10.31 -43.13 -3.70
C PRO A 344 11.25 -43.30 -2.49
N LYS A 345 12.52 -42.86 -2.61
CA LYS A 345 13.48 -42.89 -1.50
C LYS A 345 13.05 -41.97 -0.36
N LEU A 346 12.62 -40.74 -0.68
CA LEU A 346 12.09 -39.80 0.30
C LEU A 346 10.90 -40.40 1.04
N VAL A 347 9.91 -40.94 0.31
CA VAL A 347 8.72 -41.56 0.90
C VAL A 347 9.09 -42.70 1.84
N LYS A 348 9.98 -43.59 1.41
CA LYS A 348 10.45 -44.71 2.22
C LYS A 348 11.14 -44.22 3.50
N TYR A 349 12.09 -43.30 3.36
CA TYR A 349 12.83 -42.71 4.48
C TYR A 349 11.91 -42.04 5.50
N LEU A 350 10.93 -41.26 5.03
CA LEU A 350 9.96 -40.61 5.92
C LEU A 350 9.10 -41.61 6.70
N ARG A 351 8.71 -42.73 6.09
CA ARG A 351 7.92 -43.78 6.75
C ARG A 351 8.75 -44.58 7.77
N GLU A 352 9.95 -44.98 7.38
CA GLU A 352 10.74 -45.99 8.11
C GLU A 352 11.73 -45.38 9.10
N GLU A 353 12.30 -44.20 8.80
CA GLU A 353 13.44 -43.65 9.54
C GLU A 353 13.12 -42.35 10.28
N VAL A 354 12.17 -41.54 9.78
CA VAL A 354 11.78 -40.30 10.43
C VAL A 354 10.67 -40.53 11.46
N LYS A 355 10.98 -40.23 12.73
CA LYS A 355 10.00 -40.21 13.81
C LYS A 355 9.28 -38.85 13.85
N PRO A 356 7.94 -38.83 14.02
CA PRO A 356 7.23 -37.58 14.26
C PRO A 356 7.72 -36.90 15.55
N LEU A 357 7.67 -35.57 15.56
CA LEU A 357 8.13 -34.75 16.69
C LEU A 357 7.00 -34.38 17.65
N VAL A 358 5.74 -34.54 17.22
CA VAL A 358 4.59 -33.90 17.87
C VAL A 358 3.34 -34.77 17.93
#